data_AF-A0A4Q3HII4-F1
#
_entry.id   AF-A0A4Q3HII4-F1
#
_cell.length_a   1.000
_cell.length_b   1.000
_cell.length_c   1.000
_cell.angle_alpha   90.00
_cell.angle_beta   90.00
_cell.angle_gamma   90.00
#
_symmetry.space_group_name_H-M   'P 1'
#
loop_
_entity.id
_entity.type
_entity.pdbx_description
1 polymer ?
#
loop_
_entity_poly.entity_id
_entity_poly.type
_entity_poly.pdbx_seq_one_letter_code
_entity_poly.pdbx_strand_id
1 'polypeptide(L)'
;TQPCPIVLDALADDLNTVAAIQRIHALAQEANADSTLLPMFAASAALLGVAPEKTEVDGALAEAVDVLVALRLEMLKAKNFAEADRIRDELSTKGIQLKDGKNAETGERVTTWEVKR
;
A
#
# COMPACT_ATOMS: atom_id res chain seq x y z
N THR A 1 13.75 16.29 6.71
CA THR A 1 13.90 15.62 5.40
C THR A 1 13.84 16.67 4.32
N GLN A 2 14.69 16.58 3.30
CA GLN A 2 14.74 17.58 2.23
C GLN A 2 13.84 17.15 1.05
N PRO A 3 13.12 18.09 0.41
CA PRO A 3 12.40 17.80 -0.84
C PRO A 3 13.34 17.35 -1.94
N CYS A 4 12.79 16.66 -2.94
CA CYS A 4 13.55 16.28 -4.12
C CYS A 4 14.09 17.54 -4.83
N PRO A 5 15.40 17.62 -5.16
CA PRO A 5 15.98 18.78 -5.84
C PRO A 5 15.29 19.11 -7.15
N ILE A 6 14.90 18.09 -7.92
CA ILE A 6 14.21 18.26 -9.21
C ILE A 6 12.83 18.92 -9.04
N VAL A 7 12.15 18.68 -7.90
CA VAL A 7 10.89 19.37 -7.58
C VAL A 7 11.15 20.84 -7.27
N LEU A 8 12.25 21.15 -6.57
CA LEU A 8 12.64 22.53 -6.27
C LEU A 8 13.02 23.28 -7.54
N ASP A 9 13.78 22.66 -8.44
CA ASP A 9 14.19 23.26 -9.71
C ASP A 9 12.97 23.57 -10.60
N ALA A 10 12.00 22.64 -10.68
CA ALA A 10 10.75 22.86 -11.39
C ALA A 10 9.92 24.01 -10.78
N LEU A 11 9.88 24.14 -9.45
CA LEU A 11 9.17 25.24 -8.81
C LEU A 11 9.92 26.57 -8.91
N ALA A 12 11.25 26.55 -9.01
CA ALA A 12 12.06 27.74 -9.23
C ALA A 12 11.91 28.28 -10.67
N ASP A 13 11.61 27.41 -11.63
CA ASP A 13 11.26 27.78 -13.00
C ASP A 13 9.77 28.17 -13.11
N ASP A 14 9.47 29.44 -12.84
CA ASP A 14 8.13 30.04 -12.97
C ASP A 14 6.99 29.24 -12.31
N LEU A 15 7.26 28.66 -11.14
CA LEU A 15 6.30 27.81 -10.42
C LEU A 15 5.68 26.74 -11.34
N ASN A 16 6.51 26.05 -12.12
CA ASN A 16 6.07 25.00 -13.04
C ASN A 16 5.54 23.78 -12.28
N THR A 17 4.30 23.89 -11.83
CA THR A 17 3.59 22.87 -11.06
C THR A 17 3.37 21.59 -11.87
N VAL A 18 3.29 21.68 -13.19
CA VAL A 18 3.16 20.51 -14.07
C VAL A 18 4.39 19.62 -13.94
N ALA A 19 5.58 20.18 -14.10
CA ALA A 19 6.83 19.44 -13.96
C ALA A 19 7.06 18.96 -12.51
N ALA A 20 6.73 19.80 -11.53
CA ALA A 20 6.85 19.44 -10.11
C ALA A 20 5.96 18.24 -9.74
N ILE A 21 4.69 18.23 -10.17
CA ILE A 21 3.74 17.14 -9.91
C ILE A 21 4.19 15.86 -10.64
N GLN A 22 4.64 15.95 -11.89
CA GLN A 22 5.18 14.80 -12.63
C GLN A 22 6.34 14.15 -11.90
N ARG A 23 7.27 14.96 -11.35
CA ARG A 23 8.41 14.43 -10.57
C ARG A 23 7.95 13.78 -9.28
N ILE A 24 7.00 14.38 -8.54
CA ILE A 24 6.45 13.81 -7.31
C ILE A 24 5.75 12.47 -7.60
N HIS A 25 5.01 12.38 -8.70
CA HIS A 25 4.37 11.12 -9.10
C HIS A 25 5.39 10.03 -9.43
N ALA A 26 6.45 10.34 -10.16
CA ALA A 26 7.56 9.41 -10.38
C ALA A 26 8.21 8.99 -9.06
N LEU A 27 8.45 9.93 -8.16
CA LEU A 27 9.02 9.66 -6.83
C LEU A 27 8.09 8.78 -5.97
N ALA A 28 6.78 8.88 -6.13
CA ALA A 28 5.82 7.99 -5.46
C ALA A 28 5.95 6.55 -5.95
N GLN A 29 6.15 6.34 -7.26
CA GLN A 29 6.38 5.01 -7.82
C GLN A 29 7.72 4.43 -7.37
N GLU A 30 8.77 5.25 -7.38
CA GLU A 30 10.09 4.89 -6.86
C GLU A 30 9.99 4.51 -5.36
N ALA A 31 9.24 5.28 -4.57
CA ALA A 31 9.05 5.02 -3.14
C ALA A 31 8.23 3.75 -2.83
N ASN A 32 7.37 3.32 -3.75
CA ASN A 32 6.68 2.04 -3.65
C ASN A 32 7.62 0.85 -3.87
N ALA A 33 8.65 1.03 -4.71
CA ALA A 33 9.68 0.00 -4.93
C ALA A 33 10.79 0.06 -3.86
N ASP A 34 11.13 1.26 -3.39
CA ASP A 34 12.18 1.52 -2.41
C ASP A 34 11.66 2.43 -1.28
N SER A 35 11.39 1.81 -0.13
CA SER A 35 10.86 2.51 1.05
C SER A 35 11.81 3.58 1.61
N THR A 36 13.09 3.60 1.23
CA THR A 36 14.04 4.66 1.66
C THR A 36 13.71 6.02 1.06
N LEU A 37 12.94 6.07 -0.04
CA LEU A 37 12.55 7.30 -0.72
C LEU A 37 11.24 7.92 -0.17
N LEU A 38 10.48 7.18 0.65
CA LEU A 38 9.26 7.67 1.29
C LEU A 38 9.43 9.00 2.03
N PRO A 39 10.51 9.24 2.81
CA PRO A 39 10.70 10.51 3.50
C PRO A 39 10.92 11.69 2.54
N MET A 40 11.55 11.45 1.39
CA MET A 40 11.76 12.47 0.35
C MET A 40 10.48 12.76 -0.43
N PHE A 41 9.69 11.73 -0.73
CA PHE A 41 8.36 11.85 -1.29
C PHE A 41 7.45 12.69 -0.39
N ALA A 42 7.36 12.33 0.90
CA ALA A 42 6.55 13.04 1.88
C ALA A 42 6.96 14.51 2.01
N ALA A 43 8.27 14.82 2.04
CA ALA A 43 8.76 16.19 2.09
C ALA A 43 8.40 17.00 0.82
N SER A 44 8.47 16.37 -0.36
CA SER A 44 8.12 17.02 -1.63
C SER A 44 6.61 17.26 -1.76
N ALA A 45 5.79 16.32 -1.30
CA ALA A 45 4.35 16.47 -1.25
C ALA A 45 3.90 17.53 -0.22
N ALA A 46 4.56 17.58 0.94
CA ALA A 46 4.31 18.60 1.96
C ALA A 46 4.64 20.01 1.47
N LEU A 47 5.68 20.18 0.66
CA LEU A 47 6.04 21.47 0.06
C LEU A 47 4.90 22.06 -0.80
N LEU A 48 4.16 21.19 -1.50
CA LEU A 48 3.00 21.59 -2.31
C LEU A 48 1.68 21.63 -1.53
N GLY A 49 1.71 21.36 -0.21
CA GLY A 49 0.51 21.30 0.62
C GLY A 49 -0.37 20.06 0.36
N VAL A 50 0.15 19.05 -0.34
CA VAL A 50 -0.54 17.80 -0.68
C VAL A 50 0.09 16.61 0.04
N ALA A 51 0.58 16.83 1.27
CA ALA A 51 1.19 15.77 2.05
C ALA A 51 0.23 14.58 2.13
N PRO A 52 0.69 13.35 1.83
CA PRO A 52 -0.13 12.18 2.02
C PRO A 52 -0.45 12.08 3.51
N GLU A 53 -1.73 12.21 3.85
CA GLU A 53 -2.18 11.86 5.18
C GLU A 53 -1.93 10.36 5.32
N LYS A 54 -1.07 9.97 6.27
CA LYS A 54 -0.96 8.56 6.64
C LYS A 54 -2.36 8.16 7.12
N THR A 55 -3.10 7.49 6.25
CA THR A 55 -4.26 6.74 6.69
C THR A 55 -3.66 5.59 7.48
N GLU A 56 -3.44 5.79 8.78
CA GLU A 56 -3.14 4.72 9.71
C GLU A 56 -4.32 3.76 9.62
N VAL A 57 -4.18 2.73 8.80
CA VAL A 57 -4.95 1.52 9.02
C VAL A 57 -4.52 1.10 10.43
N ASP A 58 -5.45 1.20 11.37
CA ASP A 58 -5.20 0.90 12.78
C ASP A 58 -4.37 -0.37 12.86
N GLY A 59 -3.19 -0.33 13.48
CA GLY A 59 -2.25 -1.46 13.49
C GLY A 59 -2.92 -2.73 14.03
N ALA A 60 -3.87 -2.56 14.95
CA ALA A 60 -4.71 -3.63 15.47
C ALA A 60 -5.64 -4.25 14.39
N LEU A 61 -6.16 -3.44 13.46
CA LEU A 61 -6.93 -3.93 12.33
C LEU A 61 -6.05 -4.71 11.36
N ALA A 62 -4.84 -4.22 11.07
CA ALA A 62 -3.90 -4.93 10.20
C ALA A 62 -3.51 -6.31 10.78
N GLU A 63 -3.15 -6.36 12.05
CA GLU A 63 -2.84 -7.62 12.75
C GLU A 63 -4.04 -8.58 12.77
N ALA A 64 -5.25 -8.07 13.04
CA ALA A 64 -6.46 -8.89 13.04
C ALA A 64 -6.75 -9.50 11.66
N VAL A 65 -6.51 -8.75 10.58
CA VAL A 65 -6.68 -9.25 9.21
C VAL A 65 -5.62 -10.29 8.88
N ASP A 66 -4.35 -10.08 9.25
CA ASP A 66 -3.28 -11.03 9.02
C ASP A 66 -3.54 -12.37 9.73
N VAL A 67 -4.07 -12.35 10.95
CA VAL A 67 -4.49 -13.56 11.67
C VAL A 67 -5.61 -14.30 10.93
N LEU A 68 -6.62 -13.57 10.42
CA LEU A 68 -7.71 -14.16 9.64
C LEU A 68 -7.21 -14.76 8.32
N VAL A 69 -6.26 -14.11 7.66
CA VAL A 69 -5.61 -14.62 6.44
C VAL A 69 -4.81 -15.89 6.74
N ALA A 70 -4.06 -15.94 7.84
CA ALA A 70 -3.34 -17.13 8.26
C ALA A 70 -4.28 -18.30 8.55
N LEU A 71 -5.37 -18.06 9.30
CA LEU A 71 -6.44 -19.03 9.54
C LEU A 71 -7.03 -19.55 8.22
N ARG A 72 -7.29 -18.68 7.26
CA ARG A 72 -7.80 -19.07 5.94
C ARG A 72 -6.81 -19.98 5.19
N LEU A 73 -5.51 -19.68 5.24
CA LEU A 73 -4.47 -20.52 4.63
C LEU A 73 -4.39 -21.90 5.29
N GLU A 74 -4.54 -21.98 6.62
CA GLU A 74 -4.63 -23.25 7.34
C GLU A 74 -5.88 -24.05 6.95
N MET A 75 -7.05 -23.41 6.85
CA MET A 75 -8.28 -24.06 6.40
C MET A 75 -8.17 -24.57 4.97
N LEU A 76 -7.50 -23.83 4.07
CA LEU A 76 -7.18 -24.29 2.72
C LEU A 76 -6.24 -25.51 2.71
N LYS A 77 -5.22 -25.54 3.59
CA LYS A 77 -4.34 -26.71 3.77
C LYS A 77 -5.10 -27.93 4.31
N ALA A 78 -6.04 -27.71 5.22
CA ALA A 78 -6.94 -28.73 5.76
C ALA A 78 -8.06 -29.15 4.78
N LYS A 79 -8.08 -28.61 3.55
CA LYS A 79 -9.15 -28.81 2.53
C LYS A 79 -10.55 -28.38 3.01
N ASN A 80 -10.63 -27.51 4.01
CA ASN A 80 -11.86 -26.93 4.51
C ASN A 80 -12.19 -25.64 3.75
N PHE A 81 -12.68 -25.80 2.51
CA PHE A 81 -13.00 -24.68 1.62
C PHE A 81 -14.18 -23.83 2.11
N ALA A 82 -15.13 -24.44 2.82
CA ALA A 82 -16.30 -23.73 3.34
C ALA A 82 -15.91 -22.65 4.36
N GLU A 83 -15.02 -23.00 5.30
CA GLU A 83 -14.60 -22.05 6.34
C GLU A 83 -13.63 -21.00 5.79
N ALA A 84 -12.80 -21.36 4.82
CA ALA A 84 -11.95 -20.41 4.09
C ALA A 84 -12.76 -19.34 3.34
N ASP A 85 -13.89 -19.73 2.72
CA ASP A 85 -14.80 -18.79 2.05
C ASP A 85 -15.59 -17.94 3.05
N ARG A 86 -15.98 -18.50 4.21
CA ARG A 86 -16.61 -17.72 5.28
C ARG A 86 -15.71 -16.58 5.76
N ILE A 87 -14.41 -16.84 5.98
CA ILE A 87 -13.44 -15.81 6.38
C ILE A 87 -13.29 -14.74 5.28
N ARG A 88 -13.28 -15.14 4.01
CA ARG A 88 -13.22 -14.20 2.88
C ARG A 88 -14.41 -13.26 2.89
N ASP A 89 -15.60 -13.80 3.09
CA ASP A 89 -16.84 -13.02 3.04
C ASP A 89 -16.96 -12.09 4.27
N GLU A 90 -16.48 -12.51 5.44
CA GLU A 90 -16.40 -11.65 6.63
C GLU A 90 -15.45 -10.46 6.41
N LEU A 91 -14.27 -10.70 5.84
CA LEU A 91 -13.31 -9.65 5.51
C LEU A 91 -13.87 -8.70 4.44
N SER A 92 -14.51 -9.24 3.41
CA SER A 92 -15.19 -8.45 2.37
C SER A 92 -16.29 -7.56 2.96
N THR A 93 -17.06 -8.08 3.92
CA THR A 93 -18.11 -7.32 4.63
C THR A 93 -17.54 -6.16 5.45
N LYS A 94 -16.33 -6.34 6.01
CA LYS A 94 -15.57 -5.28 6.70
C LYS A 94 -14.89 -4.30 5.74
N GLY A 95 -15.13 -4.42 4.42
CA GLY A 95 -14.52 -3.56 3.40
C GLY A 95 -13.07 -3.93 3.08
N ILE A 96 -12.61 -5.13 3.44
CA ILE A 96 -11.26 -5.59 3.18
C ILE A 96 -11.29 -6.59 2.02
N GLN A 97 -10.64 -6.25 0.92
CA GLN A 97 -10.58 -7.07 -0.28
C GLN A 97 -9.32 -7.93 -0.27
N LEU A 98 -9.50 -9.24 -0.30
CA LEU A 98 -8.42 -10.22 -0.39
C LEU A 98 -8.00 -10.44 -1.84
N LYS A 99 -6.70 -10.39 -2.09
CA LYS A 99 -6.03 -10.73 -3.35
C LYS A 99 -5.24 -12.01 -3.16
N ASP A 100 -5.75 -13.08 -3.74
CA ASP A 100 -5.04 -14.35 -3.80
C ASP A 100 -4.01 -14.34 -4.95
N GLY A 101 -2.76 -14.51 -4.58
CA GLY A 101 -1.64 -14.72 -5.48
C GLY A 101 -1.01 -16.09 -5.28
N LYS A 102 -0.12 -16.43 -6.20
CA LYS A 102 0.78 -17.58 -6.06
C LYS A 102 2.19 -17.03 -6.00
N ASN A 103 2.94 -17.39 -4.97
CA ASN A 103 4.35 -17.03 -4.92
C ASN A 103 5.09 -17.80 -6.03
N ALA A 104 5.80 -17.06 -6.89
CA ALA A 104 6.52 -17.65 -8.02
C ALA A 104 7.74 -18.48 -7.58
N GLU A 105 8.30 -18.19 -6.40
CA GLU A 105 9.51 -18.86 -5.89
C GLU A 105 9.18 -20.10 -5.05
N THR A 106 8.17 -20.02 -4.18
CA THR A 106 7.81 -21.12 -3.28
C THR A 106 6.64 -21.96 -3.77
N GLY A 107 5.88 -21.49 -4.77
CA GLY A 107 4.67 -22.14 -5.25
C GLY A 107 3.50 -22.13 -4.26
N GLU A 108 3.70 -21.55 -3.07
CA GLU A 108 2.69 -21.42 -2.03
C GLU A 108 1.68 -20.32 -2.36
N ARG A 109 0.45 -20.49 -1.87
CA ARG A 109 -0.61 -19.48 -2.02
C ARG A 109 -0.31 -18.35 -1.06
N VAL A 110 -0.18 -17.14 -1.58
CA VAL A 110 0.00 -15.92 -0.79
C VAL A 110 -1.27 -15.12 -0.94
N THR A 111 -1.85 -14.69 0.16
CA THR A 111 -3.01 -13.82 0.13
C THR A 111 -2.58 -12.46 0.67
N THR A 112 -2.62 -11.44 -0.18
CA THR A 112 -2.48 -10.04 0.25
C THR A 112 -3.86 -9.43 0.39
N TRP A 113 -4.00 -8.35 1.16
CA TRP A 113 -5.29 -7.68 1.35
C TRP A 113 -5.15 -6.17 1.18
N GLU A 114 -6.22 -5.54 0.73
CA GLU A 114 -6.33 -4.08 0.60
C GLU A 114 -7.66 -3.61 1.18
N VAL A 115 -7.68 -2.45 1.82
CA VAL A 115 -8.93 -1.83 2.28
C VAL A 115 -9.61 -1.19 1.07
N LYS A 116 -10.81 -1.66 0.76
CA LYS A 116 -11.65 -1.14 -0.33
C LYS A 116 -12.20 0.22 0.10
N ARG A 117 -11.72 1.27 -0.58
CA ARG A 117 -12.22 2.65 -0.45
C ARG A 117 -13.34 2.92 -1.44
#